data_AF-A0A9E7G596-F1
#
_entry.id   AF-A0A9E7G596-F1
#
_cell.length_a   1.000
_cell.length_b   1.000
_cell.length_c   1.000
_cell.angle_alpha   90.00
_cell.angle_beta   90.00
_cell.angle_gamma   90.00
#
_symmetry.space_group_name_H-M   'P 1'
#
loop_
_entity.id
_entity.type
_entity.pdbx_description
1 polymer ?
#
loop_
_entity_poly.entity_id
_entity_poly.type
_entity_poly.pdbx_seq_one_letter_code
_entity_poly.pdbx_strand_id
1 'polypeptide(L)'
;MGRSWGLGCPCTADIKECMQKIQPLKYGEETCFNGSVIMKAYSSGLDIGSCNWTINSLKRSVTYLSSSLCMPACWKGFDYRSLLGNDLVIFSDLSSLNSTANTCTETHEIRNNDMIVDNDPSLRSASALSKVEIPHQLFGTDETSDEIEKISFLCSCIIDSLEGGGSVLIPVGRLGTVLLLLEQISDSLESFNLKVPIFMISPTAEETLAFVNTVPEWLSKQRQQKLFSGEALFNHVELRKVNRLHVFPSIYSSELLMMWQEPCIIFSPHWSLRLGPVVPLLHRWHADPKSLLILEQGVNVEVALLPFRPVAIKVLQCSFLSGIMMHKVEPVLEILHPKLVLYPEDLRIQDPAKENNSWSYLYYSENVQLRVPSFVEDFKACLETNLTFQLRPRRLTQQNIAIARLKGRIFLSKGKYFLAAPRIPMESSNKQLLYWGSIEPTCLLMALQERGLVGTIHWNEDAANSVCTIQITNPEKAVIETSARKTTISCEDENTATLIYEALGNLCDGI
;
A
#
# COMPACT_ATOMS: atom_id res chain seq x y z
N MET A 1 -1.83 -4.21 -32.41
CA MET A 1 -2.89 -4.55 -31.43
C MET A 1 -3.36 -5.96 -31.72
N GLY A 2 -2.91 -6.93 -30.94
CA GLY A 2 -3.21 -8.34 -31.14
C GLY A 2 -2.34 -9.18 -30.21
N ARG A 3 -2.97 -10.10 -29.47
CA ARG A 3 -2.57 -10.78 -28.21
C ARG A 3 -3.17 -10.03 -27.00
N SER A 4 -4.00 -10.59 -26.13
CA SER A 4 -4.41 -11.98 -25.90
C SER A 4 -5.79 -12.03 -25.22
N TRP A 5 -6.88 -12.14 -25.98
CA TRP A 5 -8.19 -12.57 -25.46
C TRP A 5 -8.35 -14.11 -25.54
N GLY A 6 -7.22 -14.84 -25.48
CA GLY A 6 -7.16 -16.30 -25.62
C GLY A 6 -7.11 -17.06 -24.30
N LEU A 7 -7.12 -16.36 -23.16
CA LEU A 7 -7.41 -17.00 -21.88
C LEU A 7 -8.91 -17.25 -21.85
N GLY A 8 -9.32 -18.49 -22.09
CA GLY A 8 -10.72 -18.91 -21.92
C GLY A 8 -11.22 -18.54 -20.52
N CYS A 9 -12.53 -18.35 -20.38
CA CYS A 9 -13.14 -18.10 -19.06
C CYS A 9 -12.63 -19.16 -18.06
N PRO A 10 -12.11 -18.75 -16.89
CA PRO A 10 -11.65 -19.71 -15.89
C PRO A 10 -12.80 -20.65 -15.56
N CYS A 11 -12.57 -21.96 -15.63
CA CYS A 11 -13.64 -22.90 -15.34
C CYS A 11 -13.93 -22.87 -13.83
N THR A 12 -15.15 -23.25 -13.44
CA THR A 12 -15.54 -23.25 -12.01
C THR A 12 -14.64 -24.14 -11.15
N ALA A 13 -14.04 -25.19 -11.74
CA ALA A 13 -13.08 -26.04 -11.04
C ALA A 13 -11.78 -25.30 -10.73
N ASP A 14 -11.23 -24.55 -11.69
CA ASP A 14 -10.01 -23.74 -11.50
C ASP A 14 -10.21 -22.70 -10.40
N ILE A 15 -11.37 -22.02 -10.39
CA ILE A 15 -11.70 -21.03 -9.36
C ILE A 15 -11.73 -21.71 -7.98
N LYS A 16 -12.42 -22.85 -7.85
CA LYS A 16 -12.50 -23.59 -6.59
C LYS A 16 -11.12 -24.06 -6.11
N GLU A 17 -10.29 -24.58 -6.99
CA GLU A 17 -8.93 -25.02 -6.65
C GLU A 17 -8.06 -23.84 -6.19
N CYS A 18 -8.16 -22.69 -6.86
CA CYS A 18 -7.47 -21.47 -6.45
C CYS A 18 -7.94 -20.97 -5.07
N MET A 19 -9.25 -20.95 -4.81
CA MET A 19 -9.80 -20.51 -3.52
C MET A 19 -9.33 -21.38 -2.35
N GLN A 20 -9.09 -22.68 -2.57
CA GLN A 20 -8.55 -23.59 -1.54
C GLN A 20 -7.09 -23.29 -1.16
N LYS A 21 -6.34 -22.57 -2.00
CA LYS A 21 -4.94 -22.20 -1.75
C LYS A 21 -4.80 -20.87 -1.00
N ILE A 22 -5.89 -20.11 -0.86
CA ILE A 22 -5.89 -18.80 -0.19
C ILE A 22 -5.78 -19.00 1.32
N GLN A 23 -4.85 -18.28 1.93
CA GLN A 23 -4.70 -18.21 3.38
C GLN A 23 -5.29 -16.89 3.88
N PRO A 24 -6.28 -16.90 4.78
CA PRO A 24 -6.82 -15.67 5.34
C PRO A 24 -5.79 -15.00 6.24
N LEU A 25 -5.73 -13.67 6.17
CA LEU A 25 -4.90 -12.83 7.03
C LEU A 25 -5.77 -11.73 7.63
N LYS A 26 -5.73 -11.58 8.95
CA LYS A 26 -6.48 -10.51 9.64
C LYS A 26 -5.73 -9.18 9.56
N TYR A 27 -6.46 -8.09 9.76
CA TYR A 27 -5.82 -6.77 9.86
C TYR A 27 -4.82 -6.71 11.01
N GLY A 28 -3.62 -6.21 10.72
CA GLY A 28 -2.50 -6.12 11.65
C GLY A 28 -1.76 -7.45 11.91
N GLU A 29 -2.27 -8.57 11.40
CA GLU A 29 -1.60 -9.87 11.51
C GLU A 29 -0.33 -9.88 10.65
N GLU A 30 0.75 -10.43 11.20
CA GLU A 30 2.04 -10.54 10.53
C GLU A 30 2.17 -11.90 9.84
N THR A 31 2.35 -11.88 8.51
CA THR A 31 2.75 -13.07 7.77
C THR A 31 4.14 -12.91 7.17
N CYS A 32 4.86 -14.01 7.01
CA CYS A 32 6.20 -14.02 6.45
C CYS A 32 6.28 -14.93 5.23
N PHE A 33 6.58 -14.33 4.08
CA PHE A 33 6.79 -15.02 2.83
C PHE A 33 8.27 -15.37 2.64
N ASN A 34 8.56 -16.64 2.39
CA ASN A 34 9.90 -17.20 2.19
C ASN A 34 10.94 -16.84 3.27
N GLY A 35 10.50 -16.53 4.50
CA GLY A 35 11.37 -16.13 5.61
C GLY A 35 11.98 -14.72 5.48
N SER A 36 11.81 -14.06 4.33
CA SER A 36 12.51 -12.83 3.95
C SER A 36 11.63 -11.59 3.90
N VAL A 37 10.35 -11.76 3.55
CA VAL A 37 9.41 -10.65 3.36
C VAL A 37 8.32 -10.77 4.41
N ILE A 38 8.09 -9.69 5.14
CA ILE A 38 7.03 -9.56 6.13
C ILE A 38 5.90 -8.74 5.51
N MET A 39 4.68 -9.23 5.60
CA MET A 39 3.50 -8.56 5.06
C MET A 39 2.46 -8.37 6.15
N LYS A 40 1.83 -7.19 6.17
CA LYS A 40 0.66 -6.89 7.02
C LYS A 40 -0.38 -6.14 6.21
N ALA A 41 -1.65 -6.47 6.44
CA ALA A 41 -2.78 -5.76 5.85
C ALA A 41 -3.42 -4.83 6.88
N TYR A 42 -3.82 -3.64 6.44
CA TYR A 42 -4.53 -2.65 7.25
C TYR A 42 -5.73 -2.12 6.48
N SER A 43 -6.77 -1.67 7.18
CA SER A 43 -7.99 -1.21 6.52
C SER A 43 -7.70 -0.03 5.60
N SER A 44 -8.22 -0.09 4.37
CA SER A 44 -8.27 1.05 3.43
C SER A 44 -9.53 1.89 3.60
N GLY A 45 -10.60 1.31 4.18
CA GLY A 45 -11.89 1.98 4.36
C GLY A 45 -12.81 2.02 3.14
N LEU A 46 -12.39 1.53 1.97
CA LEU A 46 -13.22 1.59 0.76
C LEU A 46 -14.45 0.67 0.81
N ASP A 47 -14.24 -0.62 1.02
CA ASP A 47 -15.30 -1.62 1.18
C ASP A 47 -14.88 -2.66 2.22
N ILE A 48 -15.80 -3.56 2.60
CA ILE A 48 -15.51 -4.65 3.54
C ILE A 48 -14.30 -5.49 3.05
N GLY A 49 -13.31 -5.65 3.91
CA GLY A 49 -12.07 -6.39 3.59
C GLY A 49 -11.05 -5.64 2.72
N SER A 50 -11.36 -4.43 2.23
CA SER A 50 -10.43 -3.64 1.41
C SER A 50 -9.24 -3.16 2.24
N CYS A 51 -8.02 -3.37 1.75
CA CYS A 51 -6.81 -3.16 2.56
C CYS A 51 -5.61 -2.55 1.83
N ASN A 52 -4.83 -1.82 2.62
CA ASN A 52 -3.49 -1.36 2.29
C ASN A 52 -2.47 -2.32 2.88
N TRP A 53 -1.38 -2.54 2.16
CA TRP A 53 -0.36 -3.50 2.57
C TRP A 53 0.93 -2.80 2.97
N THR A 54 1.53 -3.24 4.08
CA THR A 54 2.95 -3.00 4.34
C THR A 54 3.73 -4.25 3.96
N ILE A 55 4.75 -4.07 3.14
CA ILE A 55 5.62 -5.12 2.61
C ILE A 55 7.04 -4.75 3.00
N ASN A 56 7.53 -5.41 4.03
CA ASN A 56 8.83 -5.15 4.63
C ASN A 56 9.80 -6.27 4.26
N SER A 57 10.85 -5.89 3.57
CA SER A 57 12.03 -6.69 3.29
C SER A 57 13.21 -6.14 4.08
N LEU A 58 14.32 -6.90 4.09
CA LEU A 58 15.55 -6.55 4.81
C LEU A 58 16.13 -5.19 4.46
N LYS A 59 15.96 -4.75 3.21
CA LYS A 59 16.54 -3.50 2.70
C LYS A 59 15.49 -2.43 2.38
N ARG A 60 14.20 -2.77 2.48
CA ARG A 60 13.11 -1.94 1.95
C ARG A 60 11.84 -2.13 2.74
N SER A 61 11.19 -1.04 3.04
CA SER A 61 9.83 -1.00 3.57
C SER A 61 8.93 -0.32 2.53
N VAL A 62 7.87 -1.01 2.14
CA VAL A 62 6.97 -0.58 1.06
C VAL A 62 5.54 -0.54 1.59
N THR A 63 4.87 0.58 1.37
CA THR A 63 3.43 0.71 1.52
C THR A 63 2.78 0.60 0.15
N TYR A 64 1.89 -0.36 -0.05
CA TYR A 64 0.98 -0.39 -1.18
C TYR A 64 -0.37 0.21 -0.74
N LEU A 65 -0.64 1.42 -1.22
CA LEU A 65 -1.90 2.13 -1.00
C LEU A 65 -2.86 1.80 -2.12
N SER A 66 -3.89 1.02 -1.79
CA SER A 66 -5.06 0.87 -2.64
C SER A 66 -5.96 2.09 -2.54
N SER A 67 -6.98 2.17 -3.39
CA SER A 67 -8.11 3.09 -3.23
C SER A 67 -8.61 3.04 -1.77
N SER A 68 -8.48 4.15 -1.05
CA SER A 68 -8.74 4.25 0.39
C SER A 68 -9.68 5.42 0.73
N LEU A 69 -10.51 5.24 1.74
CA LEU A 69 -11.42 6.27 2.27
C LEU A 69 -11.12 6.51 3.75
N CYS A 70 -10.86 7.77 4.12
CA CYS A 70 -10.51 8.14 5.49
C CYS A 70 -11.65 7.91 6.47
N MET A 71 -12.85 8.36 6.10
CA MET A 71 -14.02 8.39 6.98
C MET A 71 -15.26 7.74 6.31
N PRO A 72 -15.22 6.43 6.02
CA PRO A 72 -16.36 5.73 5.44
C PRO A 72 -17.51 5.57 6.46
N ALA A 73 -18.75 5.65 5.99
CA ALA A 73 -19.94 5.51 6.83
C ALA A 73 -20.12 4.08 7.39
N CYS A 74 -19.92 3.07 6.55
CA CYS A 74 -20.19 1.66 6.89
C CYS A 74 -18.97 0.92 7.47
N TRP A 75 -17.79 1.24 6.96
CA TRP A 75 -16.61 0.38 7.10
C TRP A 75 -15.58 0.91 8.09
N LYS A 76 -14.63 0.06 8.47
CA LYS A 76 -13.48 0.50 9.25
C LYS A 76 -12.64 1.47 8.41
N GLY A 77 -12.53 2.72 8.85
CA GLY A 77 -11.78 3.76 8.12
C GLY A 77 -10.32 3.43 7.87
N PHE A 78 -9.73 4.19 6.94
CA PHE A 78 -8.33 4.06 6.54
C PHE A 78 -7.38 4.18 7.76
N ASP A 79 -6.63 3.11 8.03
CA ASP A 79 -5.65 3.05 9.11
C ASP A 79 -4.26 3.50 8.65
N TYR A 80 -4.11 4.79 8.34
CA TYR A 80 -2.86 5.39 7.88
C TYR A 80 -1.74 5.36 8.94
N ARG A 81 -2.09 5.31 10.24
CA ARG A 81 -1.10 5.32 11.34
C ARG A 81 -0.25 4.05 11.34
N SER A 82 -0.84 2.94 10.94
CA SER A 82 -0.15 1.66 10.82
C SER A 82 0.83 1.60 9.63
N LEU A 83 0.82 2.62 8.77
CA LEU A 83 1.67 2.72 7.58
C LEU A 83 2.88 3.64 7.76
N LEU A 84 3.05 4.23 8.96
CA LEU A 84 4.16 5.13 9.29
C LEU A 84 5.52 4.43 9.21
N GLY A 85 6.54 5.17 8.73
CA GLY A 85 7.93 4.73 8.73
C GLY A 85 8.35 3.86 7.54
N ASN A 86 7.50 3.73 6.52
CA ASN A 86 7.85 3.06 5.26
C ASN A 86 8.57 4.03 4.30
N ASP A 87 9.64 3.56 3.66
CA ASP A 87 10.48 4.38 2.79
C ASP A 87 9.82 4.65 1.42
N LEU A 88 9.05 3.68 0.92
CA LEU A 88 8.41 3.70 -0.39
C LEU A 88 6.89 3.63 -0.24
N VAL A 89 6.17 4.51 -0.93
CA VAL A 89 4.71 4.43 -1.06
C VAL A 89 4.36 4.21 -2.53
N ILE A 90 3.51 3.22 -2.80
CA ILE A 90 2.98 2.91 -4.14
C ILE A 90 1.49 3.16 -4.10
N PHE A 91 0.99 4.08 -4.92
CA PHE A 91 -0.45 4.25 -5.13
C PHE A 91 -0.91 3.30 -6.21
N SER A 92 -1.98 2.54 -5.98
CA SER A 92 -2.61 1.72 -7.03
C SER A 92 -3.50 2.55 -7.96
N ASP A 93 -4.10 3.60 -7.39
CA ASP A 93 -5.16 4.41 -7.97
C ASP A 93 -5.28 5.70 -7.15
N LEU A 94 -5.66 6.80 -7.79
CA LEU A 94 -6.06 8.05 -7.14
C LEU A 94 -7.46 8.37 -7.63
N SER A 95 -8.35 8.79 -6.72
CA SER A 95 -9.71 9.11 -7.15
C SER A 95 -9.66 10.29 -8.11
N SER A 96 -10.18 10.09 -9.31
CA SER A 96 -10.26 11.12 -10.35
C SER A 96 -11.34 12.16 -10.04
N LEU A 97 -11.65 12.42 -8.76
CA LEU A 97 -12.60 13.44 -8.37
C LEU A 97 -11.98 14.81 -8.68
N ASN A 98 -12.21 15.25 -9.92
CA ASN A 98 -11.96 16.58 -10.39
C ASN A 98 -12.52 17.56 -9.35
N SER A 99 -11.70 18.49 -8.89
CA SER A 99 -12.04 19.57 -7.96
C SER A 99 -12.92 20.65 -8.60
N THR A 100 -13.83 20.28 -9.49
CA THR A 100 -14.85 21.17 -10.04
C THR A 100 -16.19 20.48 -9.83
N ALA A 101 -17.10 21.20 -9.18
CA ALA A 101 -18.45 20.77 -8.86
C ALA A 101 -19.15 20.18 -10.10
N ASN A 102 -19.11 18.87 -10.23
CA ASN A 102 -19.98 18.15 -11.14
C ASN A 102 -21.20 17.73 -10.33
N THR A 103 -22.18 18.63 -10.27
CA THR A 103 -23.56 18.26 -10.02
C THR A 103 -23.94 17.13 -10.97
N CYS A 104 -24.76 16.19 -10.48
CA CYS A 104 -25.33 15.13 -11.30
C CYS A 104 -25.96 15.77 -12.55
N THR A 105 -25.38 15.53 -13.72
CA THR A 105 -25.82 16.18 -14.95
C THR A 105 -26.99 15.39 -15.52
N GLU A 106 -28.20 15.94 -15.38
CA GLU A 106 -29.27 15.61 -16.31
C GLU A 106 -28.87 16.14 -17.69
N THR A 107 -28.92 15.30 -18.71
CA THR A 107 -28.59 15.69 -20.09
C THR A 107 -29.76 16.47 -20.68
N HIS A 108 -29.84 17.77 -20.36
CA HIS A 108 -30.65 18.74 -21.11
C HIS A 108 -29.84 20.02 -21.39
N GLU A 109 -30.08 20.58 -22.58
CA GLU A 109 -29.24 21.54 -23.31
C GLU A 109 -29.07 22.94 -22.65
N ILE A 110 -27.80 23.36 -22.49
CA ILE A 110 -27.16 24.70 -22.56
C ILE A 110 -27.97 25.96 -22.15
N ARG A 111 -27.41 26.73 -21.18
CA ARG A 111 -26.96 28.14 -21.38
C ARG A 111 -26.07 28.67 -20.24
N ASN A 112 -24.89 29.17 -20.65
CA ASN A 112 -23.85 29.79 -19.85
C ASN A 112 -24.32 31.07 -19.13
N ASN A 113 -23.77 31.30 -17.94
CA ASN A 113 -23.37 32.64 -17.48
C ASN A 113 -22.32 32.51 -16.37
N ASP A 114 -21.12 32.99 -16.64
CA ASP A 114 -20.00 33.08 -15.70
C ASP A 114 -20.26 34.17 -14.65
N MET A 115 -20.01 33.85 -13.37
CA MET A 115 -19.86 34.82 -12.29
C MET A 115 -18.58 34.49 -11.52
N ILE A 116 -17.59 35.36 -11.67
CA ILE A 116 -16.29 35.36 -10.99
C ILE A 116 -16.52 35.87 -9.56
N VAL A 117 -16.04 35.15 -8.54
CA VAL A 117 -15.93 35.67 -7.16
C VAL A 117 -14.50 35.47 -6.68
N ASP A 118 -13.89 36.58 -6.28
CA ASP A 118 -12.51 36.75 -5.82
C ASP A 118 -12.20 35.96 -4.53
N ASN A 119 -11.01 35.36 -4.47
CA ASN A 119 -10.45 34.75 -3.26
C ASN A 119 -9.43 35.70 -2.61
N ASP A 120 -9.71 36.13 -1.38
CA ASP A 120 -8.84 36.98 -0.54
C ASP A 120 -7.83 36.12 0.26
N PRO A 121 -6.50 36.32 0.15
CA PRO A 121 -5.50 35.49 0.79
C PRO A 121 -5.02 36.13 2.11
N SER A 122 -5.76 35.93 3.20
CA SER A 122 -5.29 36.39 4.53
C SER A 122 -5.72 35.50 5.69
N LEU A 123 -5.16 34.29 5.80
CA LEU A 123 -5.00 33.62 7.10
C LEU A 123 -3.89 32.55 7.05
N ARG A 124 -2.63 32.98 7.10
CA ARG A 124 -1.48 32.09 7.33
C ARG A 124 -0.61 32.61 8.47
N SER A 125 -0.96 32.22 9.69
CA SER A 125 0.00 32.14 10.80
C SER A 125 -0.62 31.40 11.98
N ALA A 126 -0.19 30.17 12.25
CA ALA A 126 -0.17 29.64 13.61
C ALA A 126 0.81 28.46 13.72
N SER A 127 1.66 28.60 14.72
CA SER A 127 2.80 27.80 15.16
C SER A 127 2.45 26.43 15.77
N ALA A 128 3.40 25.49 15.64
CA ALA A 128 3.71 24.38 16.55
C ALA A 128 2.57 23.83 17.43
N LEU A 129 1.70 22.99 16.86
CA LEU A 129 0.75 22.16 17.61
C LEU A 129 1.25 20.71 17.77
N SER A 130 0.85 20.10 18.89
CA SER A 130 1.19 18.74 19.26
C SER A 130 0.69 17.70 18.24
N LYS A 131 1.49 16.64 17.99
CA LYS A 131 1.27 15.59 16.96
C LYS A 131 -0.05 14.80 17.06
N VAL A 132 -0.91 15.05 18.04
CA VAL A 132 -2.12 14.24 18.31
C VAL A 132 -3.40 14.84 17.71
N GLU A 133 -3.44 16.16 17.43
CA GLU A 133 -4.66 16.86 16.97
C GLU A 133 -4.76 17.07 15.44
N ILE A 134 -3.69 16.75 14.72
CA ILE A 134 -3.54 16.95 13.26
C ILE A 134 -4.61 16.23 12.39
N PRO A 135 -5.14 15.03 12.71
CA PRO A 135 -6.00 14.30 11.79
C PRO A 135 -7.40 14.87 11.56
N HIS A 136 -8.03 15.46 12.59
CA HIS A 136 -9.41 15.93 12.50
C HIS A 136 -9.57 17.17 11.60
N GLN A 137 -8.49 17.93 11.41
CA GLN A 137 -8.48 19.12 10.55
C GLN A 137 -8.01 18.81 9.13
N LEU A 138 -7.14 17.79 8.93
CA LEU A 138 -6.66 17.40 7.59
C LEU A 138 -7.65 16.49 6.83
N PHE A 139 -8.40 15.66 7.55
CA PHE A 139 -9.44 14.80 6.98
C PHE A 139 -10.81 15.25 7.52
N GLY A 140 -11.22 16.46 7.15
CA GLY A 140 -12.51 17.03 7.57
C GLY A 140 -13.71 16.13 7.24
N THR A 141 -14.84 16.41 7.89
CA THR A 141 -16.16 15.75 7.71
C THR A 141 -16.81 16.01 6.34
N ASP A 142 -16.13 16.77 5.48
CA ASP A 142 -16.62 17.25 4.20
C ASP A 142 -17.02 16.10 3.26
N GLU A 143 -16.18 15.06 3.15
CA GLU A 143 -16.44 13.91 2.25
C GLU A 143 -17.74 13.18 2.61
N THR A 144 -17.99 13.00 3.90
CA THR A 144 -19.21 12.34 4.36
C THR A 144 -20.43 13.21 4.10
N SER A 145 -20.30 14.54 4.21
CA SER A 145 -21.39 15.47 3.94
C SER A 145 -21.73 15.49 2.45
N ASP A 146 -20.73 15.64 1.59
CA ASP A 146 -20.90 15.61 0.13
C ASP A 146 -21.50 14.30 -0.36
N GLU A 147 -21.05 13.16 0.19
CA GLU A 147 -21.61 11.86 -0.16
C GLU A 147 -23.07 11.72 0.29
N ILE A 148 -23.41 12.23 1.48
CA ILE A 148 -24.81 12.28 1.97
C ILE A 148 -25.67 13.15 1.05
N GLU A 149 -25.19 14.33 0.62
CA GLU A 149 -25.93 15.21 -0.29
C GLU A 149 -26.17 14.55 -1.66
N LYS A 150 -25.14 13.89 -2.23
CA LYS A 150 -25.27 13.14 -3.48
C LYS A 150 -26.26 11.99 -3.37
N ILE A 151 -26.24 11.24 -2.27
CA ILE A 151 -27.19 10.16 -2.02
C ILE A 151 -28.60 10.71 -1.82
N SER A 152 -28.75 11.85 -1.13
CA SER A 152 -30.04 12.52 -0.94
C SER A 152 -30.65 12.95 -2.29
N PHE A 153 -29.85 13.58 -3.15
CA PHE A 153 -30.26 13.92 -4.52
C PHE A 153 -30.63 12.67 -5.34
N LEU A 154 -29.86 11.60 -5.23
CA LEU A 154 -30.19 10.34 -5.89
C LEU A 154 -31.54 9.80 -5.41
N CYS A 155 -31.82 9.88 -4.10
CA CYS A 155 -33.10 9.46 -3.53
C CYS A 155 -34.26 10.32 -4.05
N SER A 156 -34.10 11.64 -4.19
CA SER A 156 -35.17 12.47 -4.79
C SER A 156 -35.50 12.05 -6.21
N CYS A 157 -34.49 11.78 -7.06
CA CYS A 157 -34.74 11.28 -8.42
C CYS A 157 -35.44 9.91 -8.45
N ILE A 158 -35.11 9.04 -7.49
CA ILE A 158 -35.79 7.74 -7.32
C ILE A 158 -37.26 7.96 -6.98
N ILE A 159 -37.56 8.82 -6.01
CA ILE A 159 -38.93 9.13 -5.59
C ILE A 159 -39.73 9.73 -6.77
N ASP A 160 -39.16 10.69 -7.51
CA ASP A 160 -39.82 11.31 -8.67
C ASP A 160 -40.19 10.28 -9.75
N SER A 161 -39.29 9.31 -10.01
CA SER A 161 -39.55 8.21 -10.96
C SER A 161 -40.69 7.31 -10.48
N LEU A 162 -40.72 6.97 -9.18
CA LEU A 162 -41.73 6.13 -8.57
C LEU A 162 -43.12 6.79 -8.55
N GLU A 163 -43.20 8.08 -8.21
CA GLU A 163 -44.45 8.85 -8.26
C GLU A 163 -45.00 8.97 -9.69
N GLY A 164 -44.11 9.05 -10.69
CA GLY A 164 -44.46 8.96 -12.11
C GLY A 164 -45.01 7.59 -12.55
N GLY A 165 -44.91 6.58 -11.69
CA GLY A 165 -45.28 5.18 -11.94
C GLY A 165 -44.20 4.38 -12.69
N GLY A 166 -42.97 4.88 -12.74
CA GLY A 166 -41.82 4.18 -13.33
C GLY A 166 -41.08 3.33 -12.30
N SER A 167 -40.30 2.35 -12.79
CA SER A 167 -39.47 1.49 -11.95
C SER A 167 -38.01 1.94 -11.98
N VAL A 168 -37.26 1.60 -10.93
CA VAL A 168 -35.87 2.01 -10.78
C VAL A 168 -34.94 0.79 -10.85
N LEU A 169 -33.91 0.87 -11.68
CA LEU A 169 -32.87 -0.15 -11.85
C LEU A 169 -31.51 0.37 -11.37
N ILE A 170 -30.92 -0.33 -10.39
CA ILE A 170 -29.66 0.01 -9.74
C ILE A 170 -28.63 -1.12 -9.93
N PRO A 171 -27.84 -1.09 -11.02
CA PRO A 171 -26.77 -2.02 -11.35
C PRO A 171 -25.44 -1.73 -10.62
N VAL A 172 -25.46 -1.48 -9.31
CA VAL A 172 -24.25 -1.14 -8.53
C VAL A 172 -23.65 -2.39 -7.88
N GLY A 173 -22.33 -2.56 -7.99
CA GLY A 173 -21.61 -3.76 -7.52
C GLY A 173 -20.92 -3.63 -6.16
N ARG A 174 -20.75 -2.42 -5.63
CA ARG A 174 -20.07 -2.18 -4.34
C ARG A 174 -21.06 -2.33 -3.18
N LEU A 175 -20.74 -3.21 -2.23
CA LEU A 175 -21.65 -3.56 -1.16
C LEU A 175 -21.92 -2.37 -0.24
N GLY A 176 -20.90 -1.56 0.04
CA GLY A 176 -21.04 -0.37 0.89
C GLY A 176 -22.05 0.61 0.33
N THR A 177 -21.97 0.88 -0.96
CA THR A 177 -22.91 1.74 -1.67
C THR A 177 -24.32 1.16 -1.65
N VAL A 178 -24.49 -0.13 -1.94
CA VAL A 178 -25.81 -0.78 -1.91
C VAL A 178 -26.46 -0.65 -0.53
N LEU A 179 -25.71 -0.87 0.55
CA LEU A 179 -26.23 -0.76 1.92
C LEU A 179 -26.64 0.67 2.28
N LEU A 180 -25.84 1.67 1.90
CA LEU A 180 -26.16 3.08 2.11
C LEU A 180 -27.41 3.51 1.33
N LEU A 181 -27.51 3.11 0.06
CA LEU A 181 -28.69 3.39 -0.75
C LEU A 181 -29.93 2.72 -0.19
N LEU A 182 -29.86 1.45 0.23
CA LEU A 182 -30.99 0.77 0.86
C LEU A 182 -31.50 1.51 2.10
N GLU A 183 -30.59 2.04 2.92
CA GLU A 183 -30.93 2.83 4.10
C GLU A 183 -31.65 4.13 3.71
N GLN A 184 -31.03 4.94 2.85
CA GLN A 184 -31.57 6.27 2.50
C GLN A 184 -32.85 6.18 1.65
N ILE A 185 -32.94 5.19 0.77
CA ILE A 185 -34.17 4.94 0.00
C ILE A 185 -35.29 4.50 0.94
N SER A 186 -35.01 3.65 1.93
CA SER A 186 -36.03 3.26 2.92
C SER A 186 -36.59 4.48 3.65
N ASP A 187 -35.71 5.34 4.18
CA ASP A 187 -36.11 6.54 4.93
C ASP A 187 -36.92 7.50 4.03
N SER A 188 -36.53 7.61 2.75
CA SER A 188 -37.25 8.42 1.76
C SER A 188 -38.64 7.84 1.46
N LEU A 189 -38.74 6.53 1.18
CA LEU A 189 -40.03 5.88 0.92
C LEU A 189 -41.03 6.05 2.07
N GLU A 190 -40.55 6.01 3.31
CA GLU A 190 -41.39 6.25 4.50
C GLU A 190 -41.84 7.70 4.60
N SER A 191 -40.92 8.65 4.34
CA SER A 191 -41.21 10.08 4.36
C SER A 191 -42.26 10.48 3.33
N PHE A 192 -42.22 9.88 2.13
CA PHE A 192 -43.20 10.09 1.06
C PHE A 192 -44.40 9.12 1.12
N ASN A 193 -44.47 8.25 2.13
CA ASN A 193 -45.52 7.23 2.33
C ASN A 193 -45.75 6.32 1.10
N LEU A 194 -44.67 5.98 0.39
CA LEU A 194 -44.69 5.10 -0.77
C LEU A 194 -44.51 3.63 -0.36
N LYS A 195 -45.43 2.77 -0.80
CA LYS A 195 -45.42 1.32 -0.51
C LYS A 195 -44.86 0.51 -1.69
N VAL A 196 -43.67 0.90 -2.14
CA VAL A 196 -43.00 0.30 -3.29
C VAL A 196 -42.11 -0.86 -2.82
N PRO A 197 -42.17 -2.04 -3.46
CA PRO A 197 -41.30 -3.17 -3.12
C PRO A 197 -39.87 -2.94 -3.63
N ILE A 198 -38.89 -3.39 -2.83
CA ILE A 198 -37.47 -3.38 -3.17
C ILE A 198 -37.03 -4.82 -3.43
N PHE A 199 -36.47 -5.09 -4.60
CA PHE A 199 -35.93 -6.39 -4.98
C PHE A 199 -34.40 -6.35 -5.08
N MET A 200 -33.73 -7.34 -4.50
CA MET A 200 -32.31 -7.58 -4.72
C MET A 200 -32.14 -8.91 -5.45
N ILE A 201 -31.70 -8.87 -6.71
CA ILE A 201 -31.62 -10.05 -7.58
C ILE A 201 -30.17 -10.38 -7.85
N SER A 202 -29.63 -11.40 -7.18
CA SER A 202 -28.29 -11.94 -7.40
C SER A 202 -28.19 -13.35 -6.83
N PRO A 203 -27.50 -14.31 -7.50
CA PRO A 203 -27.29 -15.65 -6.97
C PRO A 203 -26.60 -15.67 -5.60
N THR A 204 -25.86 -14.61 -5.24
CA THR A 204 -25.12 -14.48 -3.98
C THR A 204 -25.73 -13.43 -3.03
N ALA A 205 -26.89 -12.83 -3.34
CA ALA A 205 -27.41 -11.70 -2.55
C ALA A 205 -27.66 -12.06 -1.08
N GLU A 206 -28.26 -13.22 -0.82
CA GLU A 206 -28.57 -13.69 0.55
C GLU A 206 -27.29 -13.84 1.38
N GLU A 207 -26.28 -14.49 0.81
CA GLU A 207 -24.98 -14.70 1.43
C GLU A 207 -24.25 -13.37 1.66
N THR A 208 -24.32 -12.46 0.69
CA THR A 208 -23.70 -11.13 0.75
C THR A 208 -24.27 -10.29 1.90
N LEU A 209 -25.60 -10.29 2.07
CA LEU A 209 -26.27 -9.58 3.17
C LEU A 209 -26.03 -10.25 4.53
N ALA A 210 -25.92 -11.58 4.57
CA ALA A 210 -25.56 -12.29 5.79
C ALA A 210 -24.12 -11.97 6.23
N PHE A 211 -23.18 -11.90 5.27
CA PHE A 211 -21.75 -11.74 5.52
C PHE A 211 -21.41 -10.47 6.31
N VAL A 212 -22.07 -9.34 6.04
CA VAL A 212 -21.79 -8.07 6.75
C VAL A 212 -22.12 -8.12 8.23
N ASN A 213 -22.97 -9.05 8.66
CA ASN A 213 -23.29 -9.27 10.07
C ASN A 213 -22.31 -10.25 10.76
N THR A 214 -21.43 -10.93 10.01
CA THR A 214 -20.51 -11.94 10.55
C THR A 214 -19.16 -11.38 11.00
N VAL A 215 -18.75 -10.21 10.49
CA VAL A 215 -17.43 -9.62 10.74
C VAL A 215 -17.55 -8.16 11.25
N PRO A 216 -18.17 -7.93 12.42
CA PRO A 216 -18.41 -6.58 12.93
C PRO A 216 -17.12 -5.80 13.20
N GLU A 217 -15.99 -6.47 13.43
CA GLU A 217 -14.68 -5.83 13.65
C GLU A 217 -14.15 -5.04 12.44
N TRP A 218 -14.73 -5.26 11.26
CA TRP A 218 -14.39 -4.55 10.01
C TRP A 218 -15.36 -3.40 9.70
N LEU A 219 -16.34 -3.15 10.56
CA LEU A 219 -17.29 -2.05 10.41
C LEU A 219 -16.80 -0.75 11.07
N SER A 220 -17.47 0.36 10.77
CA SER A 220 -17.19 1.66 11.41
C SER A 220 -17.50 1.62 12.90
N LYS A 221 -16.89 2.53 13.69
CA LYS A 221 -17.15 2.61 15.14
C LYS A 221 -18.63 2.84 15.45
N GLN A 222 -19.31 3.64 14.63
CA GLN A 222 -20.75 3.90 14.76
C GLN A 222 -21.57 2.62 14.58
N ARG A 223 -21.22 1.78 13.60
CA ARG A 223 -21.88 0.48 13.36
C ARG A 223 -21.56 -0.52 14.48
N GLN A 224 -20.32 -0.56 14.95
CA GLN A 224 -19.95 -1.39 16.10
C GLN A 224 -20.72 -1.00 17.37
N GLN A 225 -21.00 0.30 17.58
CA GLN A 225 -21.85 0.75 18.69
C GLN A 225 -23.28 0.22 18.59
N LYS A 226 -23.88 0.19 17.39
CA LYS A 226 -25.20 -0.44 17.19
C LYS A 226 -25.23 -1.89 17.64
N LEU A 227 -24.16 -2.66 17.37
CA LEU A 227 -24.03 -4.03 17.85
C LEU A 227 -24.09 -4.12 19.38
N PHE A 228 -23.36 -3.24 20.07
CA PHE A 228 -23.34 -3.21 21.54
C PHE A 228 -24.70 -2.78 22.13
N SER A 229 -25.46 -1.97 21.40
CA SER A 229 -26.83 -1.58 21.76
C SER A 229 -27.89 -2.64 21.41
N GLY A 230 -27.52 -3.74 20.74
CA GLY A 230 -28.46 -4.77 20.29
C GLY A 230 -29.32 -4.34 19.08
N GLU A 231 -28.95 -3.25 18.41
CA GLU A 231 -29.61 -2.76 17.21
C GLU A 231 -29.10 -3.48 15.97
N ALA A 232 -29.90 -3.47 14.90
CA ALA A 232 -29.45 -4.00 13.61
C ALA A 232 -28.29 -3.14 13.06
N LEU A 233 -27.22 -3.81 12.62
CA LEU A 233 -26.05 -3.16 12.04
C LEU A 233 -26.40 -2.35 10.78
N PHE A 234 -27.33 -2.87 9.99
CA PHE A 234 -27.80 -2.29 8.73
C PHE A 234 -29.31 -2.46 8.59
N ASN A 235 -29.97 -1.50 7.95
CA ASN A 235 -31.44 -1.45 7.85
C ASN A 235 -32.03 -2.59 6.99
N HIS A 236 -31.24 -3.26 6.14
CA HIS A 236 -31.73 -4.40 5.35
C HIS A 236 -32.35 -5.50 6.23
N VAL A 237 -31.92 -5.64 7.49
CA VAL A 237 -32.51 -6.59 8.45
C VAL A 237 -33.95 -6.23 8.79
N GLU A 238 -34.24 -4.95 9.01
CA GLU A 238 -35.59 -4.46 9.34
C GLU A 238 -36.49 -4.44 8.11
N LEU A 239 -35.96 -3.99 6.96
CA LEU A 239 -36.64 -4.03 5.67
C LEU A 239 -37.13 -5.43 5.29
N ARG A 240 -36.37 -6.47 5.64
CA ARG A 240 -36.79 -7.86 5.45
C ARG A 240 -37.89 -8.28 6.42
N LYS A 241 -37.83 -7.86 7.69
CA LYS A 241 -38.88 -8.15 8.68
C LYS A 241 -40.22 -7.54 8.30
N VAL A 242 -40.22 -6.34 7.73
CA VAL A 242 -41.44 -5.65 7.27
C VAL A 242 -41.88 -6.06 5.86
N ASN A 243 -41.27 -7.10 5.26
CA ASN A 243 -41.54 -7.58 3.91
C ASN A 243 -41.48 -6.47 2.83
N ARG A 244 -40.51 -5.56 2.94
CA ARG A 244 -40.28 -4.50 1.93
C ARG A 244 -39.08 -4.82 1.04
N LEU A 245 -38.05 -5.47 1.59
CA LEU A 245 -36.90 -5.98 0.83
C LEU A 245 -37.05 -7.47 0.56
N HIS A 246 -37.10 -7.84 -0.71
CA HIS A 246 -37.18 -9.23 -1.19
C HIS A 246 -35.89 -9.60 -1.95
N VAL A 247 -35.32 -10.75 -1.61
CA VAL A 247 -34.04 -11.20 -2.14
C VAL A 247 -34.25 -12.47 -2.96
N PHE A 248 -33.71 -12.49 -4.19
CA PHE A 248 -33.86 -13.63 -5.10
C PHE A 248 -32.57 -13.97 -5.82
N PRO A 249 -32.31 -15.27 -6.08
CA PRO A 249 -31.11 -15.70 -6.80
C PRO A 249 -31.19 -15.43 -8.31
N SER A 250 -32.39 -15.31 -8.88
CA SER A 250 -32.61 -15.22 -10.32
C SER A 250 -33.89 -14.43 -10.64
N ILE A 251 -33.91 -13.80 -11.82
CA ILE A 251 -35.12 -13.15 -12.36
C ILE A 251 -36.23 -14.15 -12.73
N TYR A 252 -35.89 -15.43 -12.88
CA TYR A 252 -36.82 -16.49 -13.25
C TYR A 252 -37.34 -17.28 -12.05
N SER A 253 -37.06 -16.83 -10.82
CA SER A 253 -37.59 -17.45 -9.61
C SER A 253 -39.12 -17.38 -9.58
N SER A 254 -39.78 -18.52 -9.35
CA SER A 254 -41.24 -18.62 -9.30
C SER A 254 -41.86 -17.67 -8.27
N GLU A 255 -41.20 -17.51 -7.13
CA GLU A 255 -41.63 -16.64 -6.04
C GLU A 255 -41.54 -15.15 -6.43
N LEU A 256 -40.50 -14.77 -7.18
CA LEU A 256 -40.36 -13.41 -7.71
C LEU A 256 -41.52 -13.11 -8.68
N LEU A 257 -41.84 -14.05 -9.57
CA LEU A 257 -42.94 -13.88 -10.52
C LEU A 257 -44.31 -13.72 -9.85
N MET A 258 -44.52 -14.39 -8.71
CA MET A 258 -45.74 -14.23 -7.91
C MET A 258 -45.81 -12.91 -7.15
N MET A 259 -44.66 -12.38 -6.71
CA MET A 259 -44.58 -11.12 -5.96
C MET A 259 -44.28 -9.89 -6.84
N TRP A 260 -44.11 -10.07 -8.15
CA TRP A 260 -43.74 -8.98 -9.05
C TRP A 260 -44.82 -7.92 -9.09
N GLN A 261 -44.43 -6.69 -8.74
CA GLN A 261 -45.29 -5.52 -8.76
C GLN A 261 -44.49 -4.32 -9.27
N GLU A 262 -45.12 -3.50 -10.11
CA GLU A 262 -44.56 -2.23 -10.59
C GLU A 262 -45.47 -1.06 -10.15
N PRO A 263 -44.91 0.11 -9.79
CA PRO A 263 -43.48 0.44 -9.80
C PRO A 263 -42.68 -0.30 -8.72
N CYS A 264 -41.40 -0.57 -8.96
CA CYS A 264 -40.50 -1.22 -8.01
C CYS A 264 -39.05 -0.71 -8.13
N ILE A 265 -38.25 -0.98 -7.10
CA ILE A 265 -36.81 -0.70 -7.10
C ILE A 265 -36.06 -2.03 -7.17
N ILE A 266 -35.11 -2.15 -8.10
CA ILE A 266 -34.31 -3.36 -8.26
C ILE A 266 -32.82 -3.07 -8.14
N PHE A 267 -32.19 -3.68 -7.14
CA PHE A 267 -30.76 -3.84 -7.05
C PHE A 267 -30.33 -5.10 -7.82
N SER A 268 -29.46 -4.92 -8.80
CA SER A 268 -28.90 -6.01 -9.59
C SER A 268 -27.38 -5.86 -9.70
N PRO A 269 -26.60 -6.95 -9.72
CA PRO A 269 -25.17 -6.86 -9.98
C PRO A 269 -24.92 -6.56 -11.46
N HIS A 270 -23.67 -6.14 -11.76
CA HIS A 270 -23.10 -5.86 -13.08
C HIS A 270 -23.36 -4.46 -13.68
N TRP A 271 -22.52 -3.51 -13.27
CA TRP A 271 -22.44 -2.13 -13.82
C TRP A 271 -22.18 -2.06 -15.33
N SER A 272 -21.68 -3.14 -15.95
CA SER A 272 -21.40 -3.19 -17.39
C SER A 272 -22.64 -3.26 -18.28
N LEU A 273 -23.81 -3.61 -17.72
CA LEU A 273 -25.05 -3.84 -18.48
C LEU A 273 -24.91 -4.91 -19.58
N ARG A 274 -23.98 -5.86 -19.44
CA ARG A 274 -23.72 -6.91 -20.44
C ARG A 274 -24.06 -8.31 -19.97
N LEU A 275 -24.14 -8.51 -18.66
CA LEU A 275 -24.23 -9.83 -18.04
C LEU A 275 -25.16 -9.78 -16.84
N GLY A 276 -25.74 -10.93 -16.49
CA GLY A 276 -26.56 -11.07 -15.31
C GLY A 276 -27.97 -10.49 -15.46
N PRO A 277 -28.69 -10.32 -14.33
CA PRO A 277 -30.12 -10.01 -14.32
C PRO A 277 -30.45 -8.61 -14.85
N VAL A 278 -29.47 -7.69 -14.87
CA VAL A 278 -29.66 -6.33 -15.40
C VAL A 278 -30.07 -6.31 -16.88
N VAL A 279 -29.59 -7.24 -17.70
CA VAL A 279 -29.85 -7.26 -19.15
C VAL A 279 -31.34 -7.47 -19.48
N PRO A 280 -32.01 -8.53 -18.99
CA PRO A 280 -33.43 -8.73 -19.22
C PRO A 280 -34.30 -7.66 -18.53
N LEU A 281 -33.89 -7.12 -17.39
CA LEU A 281 -34.59 -6.02 -16.72
C LEU A 281 -34.53 -4.73 -17.56
N LEU A 282 -33.37 -4.43 -18.14
CA LEU A 282 -33.21 -3.28 -19.00
C LEU A 282 -33.98 -3.46 -20.32
N HIS A 283 -34.05 -4.67 -20.89
CA HIS A 283 -34.94 -4.96 -22.01
C HIS A 283 -36.43 -4.77 -21.69
N ARG A 284 -36.82 -4.80 -20.42
CA ARG A 284 -38.19 -4.52 -20.01
C ARG A 284 -38.47 -3.02 -19.93
N TRP A 285 -37.51 -2.23 -19.43
CA TRP A 285 -37.71 -0.82 -19.11
C TRP A 285 -37.04 0.18 -20.05
N HIS A 286 -36.20 -0.25 -21.00
CA HIS A 286 -35.46 0.67 -21.87
C HIS A 286 -36.34 1.64 -22.65
N ALA A 287 -37.58 1.25 -22.98
CA ALA A 287 -38.53 2.07 -23.74
C ALA A 287 -39.50 2.87 -22.85
N ASP A 288 -39.41 2.77 -21.52
CA ASP A 288 -40.28 3.48 -20.59
C ASP A 288 -39.62 4.78 -20.08
N PRO A 289 -40.12 5.97 -20.47
CA PRO A 289 -39.54 7.26 -20.04
C PRO A 289 -39.80 7.60 -18.57
N LYS A 290 -40.65 6.85 -17.87
CA LYS A 290 -40.91 7.05 -16.44
C LYS A 290 -39.88 6.32 -15.57
N SER A 291 -39.36 5.21 -16.07
CA SER A 291 -38.37 4.38 -15.38
C SER A 291 -37.00 5.06 -15.35
N LEU A 292 -36.21 4.70 -14.34
CA LEU A 292 -34.90 5.29 -14.05
C LEU A 292 -33.82 4.21 -13.98
N LEU A 293 -32.73 4.41 -14.70
CA LEU A 293 -31.50 3.64 -14.61
C LEU A 293 -30.42 4.46 -13.91
N ILE A 294 -29.88 3.94 -12.82
CA ILE A 294 -28.79 4.59 -12.07
C ILE A 294 -27.45 3.95 -12.46
N LEU A 295 -26.48 4.72 -12.95
CA LEU A 295 -25.17 4.20 -13.35
C LEU A 295 -24.04 4.85 -12.56
N GLU A 296 -23.06 4.05 -12.15
CA GLU A 296 -21.84 4.58 -11.57
C GLU A 296 -21.02 5.34 -12.63
N GLN A 297 -20.46 6.48 -12.24
CA GLN A 297 -19.60 7.28 -13.11
C GLN A 297 -18.37 6.47 -13.56
N GLY A 298 -17.95 6.66 -14.81
CA GLY A 298 -16.89 5.88 -15.45
C GLY A 298 -17.42 4.91 -16.53
N VAL A 299 -18.70 4.59 -16.50
CA VAL A 299 -19.37 3.87 -17.59
C VAL A 299 -19.71 4.83 -18.73
N ASN A 300 -19.26 4.53 -19.94
CA ASN A 300 -19.71 5.25 -21.14
C ASN A 300 -21.16 4.85 -21.44
N VAL A 301 -22.11 5.73 -21.10
CA VAL A 301 -23.56 5.47 -21.23
C VAL A 301 -23.96 5.18 -22.66
N GLU A 302 -23.43 5.94 -23.62
CA GLU A 302 -23.77 5.75 -25.03
C GLU A 302 -23.42 4.35 -25.49
N VAL A 303 -22.19 3.91 -25.21
CA VAL A 303 -21.72 2.57 -25.56
C VAL A 303 -22.46 1.50 -24.77
N ALA A 304 -22.69 1.73 -23.48
CA ALA A 304 -23.40 0.81 -22.60
C ALA A 304 -24.83 0.54 -23.09
N LEU A 305 -25.53 1.56 -23.60
CA LEU A 305 -26.92 1.47 -24.01
C LEU A 305 -27.17 1.15 -25.49
N LEU A 306 -26.12 1.11 -26.32
CA LEU A 306 -26.20 0.72 -27.74
C LEU A 306 -27.07 -0.52 -28.00
N PRO A 307 -26.95 -1.64 -27.25
CA PRO A 307 -27.74 -2.85 -27.50
C PRO A 307 -29.25 -2.71 -27.24
N PHE A 308 -29.67 -1.65 -26.54
CA PHE A 308 -31.04 -1.46 -26.08
C PHE A 308 -31.78 -0.37 -26.85
N ARG A 309 -31.20 0.17 -27.92
CA ARG A 309 -31.84 1.22 -28.72
C ARG A 309 -33.11 0.71 -29.43
N PRO A 310 -34.19 1.52 -29.53
CA PRO A 310 -34.33 2.88 -29.00
C PRO A 310 -34.46 2.90 -27.46
N VAL A 311 -33.84 3.88 -26.81
CA VAL A 311 -33.84 4.04 -25.35
C VAL A 311 -34.58 5.32 -24.99
N ALA A 312 -35.62 5.19 -24.16
CA ALA A 312 -36.38 6.27 -23.56
C ALA A 312 -36.22 6.33 -22.03
N ILE A 313 -35.73 5.26 -21.39
CA ILE A 313 -35.47 5.23 -19.94
C ILE A 313 -34.57 6.39 -19.53
N LYS A 314 -34.89 7.02 -18.41
CA LYS A 314 -34.04 8.07 -17.84
C LYS A 314 -32.77 7.43 -17.30
N VAL A 315 -31.63 8.08 -17.52
CA VAL A 315 -30.34 7.59 -17.03
C VAL A 315 -29.73 8.65 -16.13
N LEU A 316 -29.44 8.28 -14.90
CA LEU A 316 -28.77 9.14 -13.94
C LEU A 316 -27.38 8.56 -13.63
N GLN A 317 -26.34 9.33 -13.92
CA GLN A 317 -24.97 8.98 -13.55
C GLN A 317 -24.64 9.54 -12.17
N CYS A 318 -24.16 8.70 -11.27
CA CYS A 318 -23.78 9.07 -9.92
C CYS A 318 -22.30 8.75 -9.63
N SER A 319 -21.66 9.65 -8.87
CA SER A 319 -20.29 9.48 -8.40
C SER A 319 -20.28 9.15 -6.91
N PHE A 320 -19.93 7.90 -6.58
CA PHE A 320 -19.72 7.48 -5.20
C PHE A 320 -18.24 7.63 -4.84
N LEU A 321 -17.93 7.85 -3.57
CA LEU A 321 -16.55 7.98 -3.13
C LEU A 321 -15.75 6.72 -3.49
N SER A 322 -14.65 6.89 -4.22
CA SER A 322 -13.83 5.80 -4.74
C SER A 322 -12.36 6.14 -4.65
N GLY A 323 -11.75 5.90 -3.49
CA GLY A 323 -10.32 6.11 -3.29
C GLY A 323 -9.94 7.47 -2.73
N ILE A 324 -8.63 7.71 -2.62
CA ILE A 324 -8.07 8.90 -1.97
C ILE A 324 -8.26 10.10 -2.89
N MET A 325 -8.97 11.13 -2.41
CA MET A 325 -9.10 12.40 -3.14
C MET A 325 -7.77 13.11 -3.29
N MET A 326 -7.57 13.78 -4.43
CA MET A 326 -6.31 14.46 -4.74
C MET A 326 -5.87 15.45 -3.66
N HIS A 327 -6.80 16.24 -3.13
CA HIS A 327 -6.49 17.20 -2.06
C HIS A 327 -6.06 16.54 -0.73
N LYS A 328 -6.28 15.23 -0.57
CA LYS A 328 -5.86 14.42 0.60
C LYS A 328 -4.56 13.66 0.37
N VAL A 329 -4.07 13.58 -0.86
CA VAL A 329 -2.82 12.88 -1.18
C VAL A 329 -1.64 13.56 -0.47
N GLU A 330 -1.50 14.87 -0.61
CA GLU A 330 -0.45 15.64 0.06
C GLU A 330 -0.52 15.48 1.60
N PRO A 331 -1.67 15.69 2.29
CA PRO A 331 -1.81 15.42 3.72
C PRO A 331 -1.42 14.00 4.15
N VAL A 332 -1.80 12.98 3.37
CA VAL A 332 -1.40 11.59 3.67
C VAL A 332 0.11 11.43 3.56
N LEU A 333 0.74 12.01 2.54
CA LEU A 333 2.19 11.93 2.34
C LEU A 333 2.97 12.73 3.38
N GLU A 334 2.46 13.87 3.83
CA GLU A 334 3.02 14.63 4.95
C GLU A 334 3.01 13.83 6.25
N ILE A 335 1.97 13.01 6.50
CA ILE A 335 1.92 12.15 7.68
C ILE A 335 2.88 10.96 7.54
N LEU A 336 2.92 10.33 6.36
CA LEU A 336 3.73 9.13 6.12
C LEU A 336 5.23 9.43 5.99
N HIS A 337 5.60 10.63 5.55
CA HIS A 337 6.97 11.06 5.27
C HIS A 337 7.80 10.03 4.48
N PRO A 338 7.33 9.59 3.29
CA PRO A 338 8.10 8.63 2.49
C PRO A 338 9.33 9.29 1.87
N LYS A 339 10.33 8.48 1.49
CA LYS A 339 11.48 8.95 0.71
C LYS A 339 11.16 8.99 -0.79
N LEU A 340 10.33 8.06 -1.25
CA LEU A 340 9.91 7.95 -2.63
C LEU A 340 8.44 7.53 -2.75
N VAL A 341 7.75 8.12 -3.71
CA VAL A 341 6.36 7.82 -4.07
C VAL A 341 6.29 7.30 -5.50
N LEU A 342 5.53 6.23 -5.74
CA LEU A 342 5.23 5.71 -7.07
C LEU A 342 3.77 5.95 -7.41
N TYR A 343 3.54 6.60 -8.55
CA TYR A 343 2.20 6.83 -9.11
C TYR A 343 2.01 6.02 -10.39
N PRO A 344 0.79 5.55 -10.71
CA PRO A 344 0.51 5.00 -12.03
C PRO A 344 0.60 6.09 -13.10
N GLU A 345 1.08 5.73 -14.30
CA GLU A 345 1.30 6.66 -15.42
C GLU A 345 0.01 7.40 -15.84
N ASP A 346 -1.15 6.78 -15.66
CA ASP A 346 -2.47 7.35 -16.00
C ASP A 346 -2.77 8.66 -15.23
N LEU A 347 -2.08 8.88 -14.10
CA LEU A 347 -2.26 10.05 -13.25
C LEU A 347 -1.34 11.21 -13.61
N ARG A 348 -0.45 11.04 -14.60
CA ARG A 348 0.44 12.10 -15.08
C ARG A 348 -0.32 13.30 -15.66
N ILE A 349 -1.58 13.11 -16.04
CA ILE A 349 -2.45 14.14 -16.61
C ILE A 349 -3.04 15.08 -15.52
N GLN A 350 -3.06 14.65 -14.25
CA GLN A 350 -3.74 15.35 -13.14
C GLN A 350 -2.80 16.21 -12.28
N ASP A 351 -1.59 16.48 -12.77
CA ASP A 351 -0.43 17.02 -12.05
C ASP A 351 -0.73 18.15 -11.04
N PRO A 352 -0.64 17.89 -9.72
CA PRO A 352 -0.59 18.93 -8.72
C PRO A 352 0.61 18.65 -7.81
N ALA A 353 1.84 18.84 -8.29
CA ALA A 353 3.00 18.82 -7.40
C ALA A 353 3.91 20.01 -7.68
N LYS A 354 3.77 21.02 -6.82
CA LYS A 354 4.76 22.08 -6.62
C LYS A 354 6.13 21.44 -6.41
N GLU A 355 7.17 22.00 -7.00
CA GLU A 355 8.58 21.54 -6.94
C GLU A 355 9.21 21.51 -5.53
N ASN A 356 8.42 21.68 -4.46
CA ASN A 356 8.89 21.88 -3.08
C ASN A 356 8.50 20.74 -2.11
N ASN A 357 8.21 19.55 -2.61
CA ASN A 357 7.86 18.40 -1.76
C ASN A 357 9.12 17.76 -1.13
N SER A 358 8.97 17.24 0.09
CA SER A 358 10.06 16.60 0.85
C SER A 358 10.40 15.18 0.40
N TRP A 359 9.70 14.66 -0.62
CA TRP A 359 9.85 13.31 -1.16
C TRP A 359 10.09 13.34 -2.67
N SER A 360 10.81 12.33 -3.16
CA SER A 360 10.94 12.07 -4.59
C SER A 360 9.72 11.31 -5.12
N TYR A 361 9.44 11.40 -6.42
CA TYR A 361 8.37 10.62 -7.05
C TYR A 361 8.81 10.03 -8.39
N LEU A 362 8.20 8.90 -8.77
CA LEU A 362 8.34 8.27 -10.08
C LEU A 362 6.98 7.76 -10.55
N TYR A 363 6.84 7.52 -11.85
CA TYR A 363 5.67 6.86 -12.42
C TYR A 363 5.97 5.41 -12.77
N TYR A 364 4.95 4.55 -12.68
CA TYR A 364 5.00 3.17 -13.13
C TYR A 364 3.91 2.89 -14.15
N SER A 365 4.21 1.99 -15.09
CA SER A 365 3.30 1.52 -16.12
C SER A 365 3.28 -0.01 -16.14
N GLU A 366 2.19 -0.57 -16.65
CA GLU A 366 2.05 -2.02 -16.77
C GLU A 366 3.18 -2.62 -17.61
N ASN A 367 3.70 -3.77 -17.16
CA ASN A 367 4.74 -4.53 -17.85
C ASN A 367 6.09 -3.80 -18.03
N VAL A 368 6.35 -2.71 -17.30
CA VAL A 368 7.63 -1.99 -17.31
C VAL A 368 8.38 -2.19 -16.01
N GLN A 369 9.66 -2.58 -16.11
CA GLN A 369 10.52 -2.74 -14.94
C GLN A 369 11.09 -1.39 -14.51
N LEU A 370 10.69 -0.92 -13.33
CA LEU A 370 11.21 0.30 -12.73
C LEU A 370 12.35 0.00 -11.74
N ARG A 371 13.47 0.74 -11.85
CA ARG A 371 14.55 0.67 -10.86
C ARG A 371 14.30 1.64 -9.72
N VAL A 372 13.92 1.10 -8.58
CA VAL A 372 13.77 1.85 -7.33
C VAL A 372 15.12 1.89 -6.59
N PRO A 373 15.61 3.04 -6.09
CA PRO A 373 16.84 3.14 -5.31
C PRO A 373 16.77 2.36 -3.99
N SER A 374 17.92 2.01 -3.41
CA SER A 374 18.00 1.43 -2.06
C SER A 374 18.23 2.54 -1.06
N PHE A 375 17.40 2.64 -0.02
CA PHE A 375 17.53 3.65 1.03
C PHE A 375 18.25 3.14 2.29
N VAL A 376 18.63 1.86 2.29
CA VAL A 376 19.37 1.21 3.38
C VAL A 376 20.76 0.85 2.87
N GLU A 377 21.78 1.50 3.42
CA GLU A 377 23.19 1.24 3.16
C GLU A 377 23.75 0.19 4.11
N ASP A 378 23.26 0.18 5.36
CA ASP A 378 23.79 -0.67 6.43
C ASP A 378 23.09 -2.03 6.54
N PHE A 379 23.89 -3.07 6.75
CA PHE A 379 23.42 -4.42 7.05
C PHE A 379 23.16 -4.59 8.55
N LYS A 380 21.90 -4.72 8.96
CA LYS A 380 21.52 -5.03 10.35
C LYS A 380 21.29 -6.53 10.54
N ALA A 381 21.96 -7.12 11.54
CA ALA A 381 21.76 -8.51 11.95
C ALA A 381 21.64 -8.63 13.46
N CYS A 382 20.79 -9.53 13.92
CA CYS A 382 20.64 -9.91 15.32
C CYS A 382 21.69 -10.96 15.68
N LEU A 383 22.42 -10.74 16.77
CA LEU A 383 23.38 -11.69 17.29
C LEU A 383 22.69 -12.62 18.30
N GLU A 384 22.83 -13.94 18.14
CA GLU A 384 22.32 -14.88 19.14
C GLU A 384 23.03 -14.72 20.50
N THR A 385 22.27 -14.89 21.58
CA THR A 385 22.76 -14.71 22.95
C THR A 385 23.99 -15.57 23.25
N ASN A 386 24.02 -16.81 22.74
CA ASN A 386 25.15 -17.72 22.94
C ASN A 386 26.46 -17.19 22.34
N LEU A 387 26.38 -16.44 21.23
CA LEU A 387 27.53 -15.80 20.62
C LEU A 387 27.91 -14.50 21.34
N THR A 388 26.94 -13.75 21.88
CA THR A 388 27.26 -12.56 22.70
C THR A 388 28.15 -12.89 23.89
N PHE A 389 27.91 -14.02 24.58
CA PHE A 389 28.75 -14.46 25.70
C PHE A 389 30.17 -14.90 25.30
N GLN A 390 30.40 -15.19 24.02
CA GLN A 390 31.72 -15.57 23.49
C GLN A 390 32.54 -14.35 23.07
N LEU A 391 31.93 -13.17 22.96
CA LEU A 391 32.65 -11.94 22.63
C LEU A 391 33.68 -11.67 23.74
N ARG A 392 34.94 -11.54 23.32
CA ARG A 392 36.04 -11.09 24.19
C ARG A 392 36.58 -9.78 23.61
N PRO A 393 35.94 -8.64 23.91
CA PRO A 393 36.38 -7.35 23.39
C PRO A 393 37.76 -7.01 23.92
N ARG A 394 38.65 -6.62 23.02
CA ARG A 394 39.95 -6.03 23.31
C ARG A 394 39.91 -4.57 22.92
N ARG A 395 40.32 -3.70 23.84
CA ARG A 395 40.38 -2.25 23.58
C ARG A 395 41.63 -1.98 22.75
N LEU A 396 41.45 -1.32 21.61
CA LEU A 396 42.56 -0.88 20.78
C LEU A 396 43.22 0.33 21.42
N THR A 397 44.53 0.46 21.21
CA THR A 397 45.33 1.54 21.82
C THR A 397 45.15 2.86 21.09
N GLN A 398 44.95 2.81 19.77
CA GLN A 398 44.94 3.99 18.88
C GLN A 398 43.57 4.65 18.71
N GLN A 399 42.47 3.96 19.05
CA GLN A 399 41.10 4.49 18.96
C GLN A 399 40.30 3.96 20.15
N ASN A 400 39.41 4.77 20.75
CA ASN A 400 38.57 4.38 21.90
C ASN A 400 37.47 3.37 21.51
N ILE A 401 37.87 2.31 20.81
CA ILE A 401 37.04 1.29 20.17
C ILE A 401 37.49 -0.05 20.76
N ALA A 402 36.51 -0.89 21.10
CA ALA A 402 36.77 -2.27 21.50
C ALA A 402 36.36 -3.20 20.37
N ILE A 403 37.25 -4.13 20.00
CA ILE A 403 37.02 -5.10 18.93
C ILE A 403 36.97 -6.51 19.51
N ALA A 404 36.00 -7.31 19.08
CA ALA A 404 35.91 -8.74 19.39
C ALA A 404 35.77 -9.52 18.08
N ARG A 405 36.58 -10.57 17.92
CA ARG A 405 36.45 -11.48 16.78
C ARG A 405 35.29 -12.44 17.02
N LEU A 406 34.42 -12.55 16.02
CA LEU A 406 33.26 -13.42 16.06
C LEU A 406 33.21 -14.27 14.78
N LYS A 407 32.92 -15.57 14.92
CA LYS A 407 32.67 -16.48 13.80
C LYS A 407 31.33 -17.15 14.00
N GLY A 408 30.43 -17.02 13.03
CA GLY A 408 29.09 -17.58 13.08
C GLY A 408 28.54 -17.85 11.68
N ARG A 409 27.38 -18.50 11.62
CA ARG A 409 26.58 -18.66 10.40
C ARG A 409 25.47 -17.61 10.37
N ILE A 410 25.33 -16.94 9.23
CA ILE A 410 24.23 -16.01 8.99
C ILE A 410 23.07 -16.80 8.38
N PHE A 411 21.87 -16.62 8.91
CA PHE A 411 20.63 -17.12 8.32
C PHE A 411 19.54 -16.06 8.39
N LEU A 412 18.53 -16.18 7.55
CA LEU A 412 17.40 -15.26 7.45
C LEU A 412 16.16 -15.90 8.06
N SER A 413 15.54 -15.22 9.01
CA SER A 413 14.29 -15.67 9.62
C SER A 413 13.42 -14.46 9.94
N LYS A 414 12.12 -14.52 9.63
CA LYS A 414 11.15 -13.45 9.89
C LYS A 414 11.67 -12.06 9.46
N GLY A 415 12.20 -11.96 8.24
CA GLY A 415 12.70 -10.71 7.67
C GLY A 415 13.90 -10.09 8.41
N LYS A 416 14.61 -10.86 9.23
CA LYS A 416 15.81 -10.42 9.96
C LYS A 416 16.96 -11.39 9.76
N TYR A 417 18.16 -10.86 9.61
CA TYR A 417 19.37 -11.67 9.66
C TYR A 417 19.70 -12.03 11.10
N PHE A 418 20.03 -13.30 11.31
CA PHE A 418 20.52 -13.81 12.58
C PHE A 418 21.91 -14.39 12.38
N LEU A 419 22.82 -14.07 13.30
CA LEU A 419 24.14 -14.67 13.38
C LEU A 419 24.13 -15.69 14.53
N ALA A 420 24.29 -16.97 14.18
CA ALA A 420 24.29 -18.11 15.11
C ALA A 420 25.64 -18.81 15.21
N ALA A 421 25.86 -19.49 16.32
CA ALA A 421 27.04 -20.33 16.50
C ALA A 421 27.07 -21.48 15.47
N PRO A 422 28.25 -21.83 14.93
CA PRO A 422 28.37 -22.98 14.04
C PRO A 422 28.03 -24.28 14.80
N ARG A 423 27.17 -25.12 14.23
CA ARG A 423 26.74 -26.41 14.84
C ARG A 423 27.86 -27.45 14.91
N ILE A 424 28.94 -27.26 14.17
CA ILE A 424 30.11 -28.13 14.16
C ILE A 424 31.28 -27.27 14.66
N PRO A 425 32.08 -27.74 15.63
CA PRO A 425 33.35 -27.11 15.95
C PRO A 425 34.19 -27.15 14.68
N MET A 426 34.34 -26.01 14.02
CA MET A 426 35.35 -25.93 12.96
C MET A 426 36.70 -26.12 13.63
N GLU A 427 37.49 -27.07 13.14
CA GLU A 427 38.88 -27.23 13.52
C GLU A 427 39.55 -25.86 13.50
N SER A 428 40.16 -25.51 14.63
CA SER A 428 40.93 -24.29 14.79
C SER A 428 42.20 -24.41 13.96
N SER A 429 42.09 -24.27 12.64
CA SER A 429 43.24 -24.03 11.78
C SER A 429 43.95 -22.79 12.32
N ASN A 430 45.23 -22.94 12.65
CA ASN A 430 46.13 -21.99 13.30
C ASN A 430 45.65 -20.55 13.36
N LYS A 431 45.60 -20.01 14.59
CA LYS A 431 45.31 -18.61 14.93
C LYS A 431 46.31 -17.68 14.21
N GLN A 432 46.09 -17.39 12.94
CA GLN A 432 46.72 -16.23 12.30
C GLN A 432 46.12 -14.99 12.98
N LEU A 433 46.98 -14.30 13.75
CA LEU A 433 46.73 -12.97 14.27
C LEU A 433 46.42 -12.06 13.08
N LEU A 434 45.25 -11.42 13.10
CA LEU A 434 44.91 -10.40 12.12
C LEU A 434 45.33 -9.06 12.68
N TYR A 435 46.27 -8.38 12.05
CA TYR A 435 46.69 -7.06 12.50
C TYR A 435 45.72 -5.98 12.02
N TRP A 436 45.38 -5.05 12.90
CA TRP A 436 44.53 -3.90 12.60
C TRP A 436 45.24 -2.59 12.95
N GLY A 437 45.19 -1.64 12.03
CA GLY A 437 45.80 -0.33 12.16
C GLY A 437 46.34 0.20 10.84
N SER A 438 46.54 1.51 10.76
CA SER A 438 47.32 2.13 9.69
C SER A 438 48.79 2.18 10.11
N ILE A 439 49.68 1.69 9.26
CA ILE A 439 51.11 1.70 9.53
C ILE A 439 51.72 2.97 8.97
N GLU A 440 52.24 3.83 9.83
CA GLU A 440 53.04 4.99 9.40
C GLU A 440 54.43 4.50 8.94
N PRO A 441 54.87 4.79 7.70
CA PRO A 441 56.12 4.24 7.16
C PRO A 441 57.39 4.60 7.95
N THR A 442 57.42 5.81 8.53
CA THR A 442 58.49 6.30 9.40
C THR A 442 58.60 5.48 10.69
N CYS A 443 57.48 5.23 11.37
CA CYS A 443 57.44 4.38 12.56
C CYS A 443 57.79 2.92 12.26
N LEU A 444 57.37 2.40 11.08
CA LEU A 444 57.78 1.08 10.62
C LEU A 444 59.28 0.99 10.41
N LEU A 445 59.90 1.99 9.78
CA LEU A 445 61.34 2.01 9.59
C LEU A 445 62.10 2.03 10.93
N MET A 446 61.64 2.81 11.91
CA MET A 446 62.27 2.82 13.24
C MET A 446 62.15 1.46 13.94
N ALA A 447 60.98 0.82 13.90
CA ALA A 447 60.77 -0.51 14.51
C ALA A 447 61.58 -1.63 13.82
N LEU A 448 61.88 -1.48 12.53
CA LEU A 448 62.77 -2.37 11.78
C LEU A 448 64.24 -2.14 12.18
N GLN A 449 64.66 -0.88 12.32
CA GLN A 449 66.03 -0.52 12.75
C GLN A 449 66.35 -1.00 14.16
N GLU A 450 65.39 -0.91 15.10
CA GLU A 450 65.54 -1.45 16.46
C GLU A 450 65.82 -2.96 16.49
N ARG A 451 65.43 -3.68 15.42
CA ARG A 451 65.67 -5.12 15.25
C ARG A 451 66.86 -5.44 14.36
N GLY A 452 67.67 -4.45 14.01
CA GLY A 452 68.88 -4.62 13.20
C GLY A 452 68.65 -4.71 11.69
N LEU A 453 67.44 -4.39 11.21
CA LEU A 453 67.13 -4.33 9.78
C LEU A 453 67.38 -2.91 9.26
N VAL A 454 68.24 -2.79 8.24
CA VAL A 454 68.54 -1.49 7.62
C VAL A 454 67.78 -1.38 6.31
N GLY A 455 66.96 -0.34 6.16
CA GLY A 455 66.23 -0.08 4.93
C GLY A 455 66.03 1.39 4.61
N THR A 456 65.53 1.67 3.41
CA THR A 456 65.23 3.01 2.90
C THR A 456 63.78 3.11 2.45
N ILE A 457 63.16 4.26 2.72
CA ILE A 457 61.79 4.56 2.30
C ILE A 457 61.82 5.22 0.92
N HIS A 458 61.03 4.70 -0.01
CA HIS A 458 60.76 5.25 -1.33
C HIS A 458 59.28 5.55 -1.48
N TRP A 459 58.97 6.83 -1.70
CA TRP A 459 57.62 7.30 -1.99
C TRP A 459 57.38 7.26 -3.49
N ASN A 460 56.29 6.62 -3.91
CA ASN A 460 55.91 6.59 -5.31
C ASN A 460 54.83 7.66 -5.56
N GLU A 461 55.23 8.78 -6.17
CA GLU A 461 54.34 9.94 -6.41
C GLU A 461 53.35 9.71 -7.57
N ASP A 462 53.58 8.69 -8.41
CA ASP A 462 52.80 8.44 -9.64
C ASP A 462 51.59 7.51 -9.47
N ALA A 463 51.37 6.94 -8.27
CA ALA A 463 50.25 6.05 -8.00
C ALA A 463 49.07 6.79 -7.35
N ALA A 464 47.86 6.67 -7.90
CA ALA A 464 46.63 7.33 -7.42
C ALA A 464 46.25 7.01 -5.94
N ASN A 465 46.91 6.04 -5.33
CA ASN A 465 46.95 5.83 -3.90
C ASN A 465 48.42 5.93 -3.49
N SER A 466 48.78 6.82 -2.57
CA SER A 466 50.14 7.01 -2.05
C SER A 466 50.74 5.71 -1.51
N VAL A 467 51.35 4.91 -2.40
CA VAL A 467 52.03 3.66 -2.08
C VAL A 467 53.45 4.00 -1.65
N CYS A 468 53.79 3.55 -0.46
CA CYS A 468 55.14 3.67 0.08
C CYS A 468 55.83 2.30 -0.03
N THR A 469 57.09 2.31 -0.45
CA THR A 469 57.91 1.10 -0.55
C THR A 469 59.13 1.22 0.35
N ILE A 470 59.35 0.24 1.22
CA ILE A 470 60.52 0.16 2.11
C ILE A 470 61.39 -0.97 1.58
N GLN A 471 62.61 -0.64 1.16
CA GLN A 471 63.59 -1.63 0.71
C GLN A 471 64.57 -1.90 1.86
N ILE A 472 64.67 -3.17 2.29
CA ILE A 472 65.61 -3.64 3.29
C ILE A 472 66.86 -4.14 2.58
N THR A 473 68.03 -3.64 2.98
CA THR A 473 69.32 -3.92 2.33
C THR A 473 70.27 -4.78 3.17
N ASN A 474 69.99 -4.99 4.45
CA ASN A 474 70.82 -5.75 5.40
C ASN A 474 69.92 -6.34 6.51
N PRO A 475 70.01 -7.63 6.90
CA PRO A 475 70.95 -8.69 6.46
C PRO A 475 70.64 -9.28 5.08
N GLU A 476 69.36 -9.43 4.71
CA GLU A 476 68.93 -9.90 3.38
C GLU A 476 67.93 -8.95 2.72
N LYS A 477 67.80 -9.05 1.40
CA LYS A 477 66.91 -8.18 0.62
C LYS A 477 65.45 -8.52 0.89
N ALA A 478 64.70 -7.54 1.36
CA ALA A 478 63.25 -7.63 1.48
C ALA A 478 62.59 -6.32 1.03
N VAL A 479 61.36 -6.42 0.52
CA VAL A 479 60.57 -5.26 0.07
C VAL A 479 59.24 -5.27 0.80
N ILE A 480 58.91 -4.14 1.44
CA ILE A 480 57.62 -3.92 2.09
C ILE A 480 56.89 -2.81 1.34
N GLU A 481 55.76 -3.14 0.73
CA GLU A 481 54.89 -2.18 0.06
C GLU A 481 53.68 -1.88 0.94
N THR A 482 53.53 -0.63 1.37
CA THR A 482 52.40 -0.17 2.20
C THR A 482 51.47 0.72 1.37
N SER A 483 50.17 0.44 1.48
CA SER A 483 49.10 1.25 0.92
C SER A 483 48.03 1.49 1.99
N ALA A 484 47.09 2.41 1.76
CA ALA A 484 46.03 2.73 2.71
C ALA A 484 45.16 1.52 3.15
N ARG A 485 45.13 0.42 2.39
CA ARG A 485 44.29 -0.77 2.66
C ARG A 485 45.05 -2.08 2.76
N LYS A 486 46.34 -2.11 2.42
CA LYS A 486 47.12 -3.36 2.31
C LYS A 486 48.61 -3.09 2.48
N THR A 487 49.28 -3.98 3.23
CA THR A 487 50.75 -4.07 3.29
C THR A 487 51.18 -5.42 2.73
N THR A 488 52.13 -5.42 1.79
CA THR A 488 52.67 -6.63 1.17
C THR A 488 54.16 -6.74 1.52
N ILE A 489 54.59 -7.90 2.01
CA ILE A 489 55.99 -8.18 2.37
C ILE A 489 56.51 -9.24 1.41
N SER A 490 57.62 -8.96 0.74
CA SER A 490 58.33 -9.89 -0.13
C SER A 490 59.73 -10.10 0.43
N CYS A 491 60.04 -11.32 0.87
CA CYS A 491 61.31 -11.69 1.49
C CYS A 491 61.64 -13.14 1.13
N GLU A 492 62.91 -13.43 0.84
CA GLU A 492 63.38 -14.77 0.47
C GLU A 492 63.81 -15.60 1.69
N ASP A 493 64.25 -14.95 2.78
CA ASP A 493 64.71 -15.61 4.02
C ASP A 493 63.66 -15.56 5.14
N GLU A 494 63.48 -16.71 5.79
CA GLU A 494 62.49 -16.92 6.84
C GLU A 494 62.85 -16.14 8.12
N ASN A 495 64.15 -15.99 8.42
CA ASN A 495 64.59 -15.24 9.61
C ASN A 495 64.31 -13.74 9.44
N THR A 496 64.60 -13.18 8.27
CA THR A 496 64.30 -11.78 7.94
C THR A 496 62.79 -11.55 7.91
N ALA A 497 62.01 -12.48 7.36
CA ALA A 497 60.55 -12.42 7.38
C ALA A 497 59.97 -12.43 8.81
N THR A 498 60.50 -13.25 9.72
CA THR A 498 60.05 -13.29 11.13
C THR A 498 60.35 -11.99 11.87
N LEU A 499 61.52 -11.38 11.68
CA LEU A 499 61.87 -10.08 12.26
C LEU A 499 60.97 -8.95 11.77
N ILE A 500 60.63 -8.95 10.46
CA ILE A 500 59.67 -7.99 9.88
C ILE A 500 58.28 -8.21 10.49
N TYR A 501 57.85 -9.46 10.63
CA TYR A 501 56.56 -9.81 11.21
C TYR A 501 56.44 -9.37 12.67
N GLU A 502 57.49 -9.54 13.48
CA GLU A 502 57.54 -9.03 14.85
C GLU A 502 57.52 -7.50 14.93
N ALA A 503 58.20 -6.81 14.00
CA ALA A 503 58.16 -5.35 13.92
C ALA A 503 56.75 -4.82 13.65
N LEU A 504 56.03 -5.47 12.74
CA LEU A 504 54.63 -5.16 12.46
C LEU A 504 53.72 -5.50 13.64
N GLY A 505 54.01 -6.59 14.36
CA GLY A 505 53.26 -7.01 15.54
C GLY A 505 53.31 -6.03 16.71
N ASN A 506 54.34 -5.17 16.79
CA ASN A 506 54.43 -4.11 17.79
C ASN A 506 53.69 -2.82 17.39
N LEU A 507 53.52 -2.59 16.09
CA LEU A 507 52.94 -1.36 15.54
C LEU A 507 51.43 -1.47 15.30
N CYS A 508 50.95 -2.68 15.03
CA CYS A 508 49.55 -2.96 14.81
C CYS A 508 48.95 -3.74 15.97
N ASP A 509 47.72 -3.43 16.34
CA ASP A 509 47.00 -4.19 17.34
C ASP A 509 46.59 -5.57 16.75
N GLY A 510 46.94 -6.66 17.42
CA GLY A 510 46.61 -8.02 16.99
C GLY A 510 45.19 -8.47 17.39
N ILE A 511 44.40 -8.91 16.39
CA ILE A 511 43.01 -9.43 16.50
C ILE A 511 42.95 -10.96 16.48
#